data_AF-A0A9N9KUT3-F1
#
_entry.id   AF-A0A9N9KUT3-F1
#
_cell.length_a   1.000
_cell.length_b   1.000
_cell.length_c   1.000
_cell.angle_alpha   90.00
_cell.angle_beta   90.00
_cell.angle_gamma   90.00
#
_symmetry.space_group_name_H-M   'P 1'
#
loop_
_entity.id
_entity.type
_entity.pdbx_description
1 polymer ?
#
loop_
_entity_poly.entity_id
_entity_poly.type
_entity_poly.pdbx_seq_one_letter_code
_entity_poly.pdbx_strand_id
1 'polypeptide(L)'
;MRSFFSSLLRRKHKPPTTHNHTKRAMSSGMAAAMAYACTMTPPSTLGAVPEDSKEKAHHLKDGKGFRNPWPSWVDQSPIKITSAMAWRAITGNLKWPDTTPPTVKVIKPDFLPSRTASTSLRATWLGHACYYVEFPGGLRVLFDPVFEERCSPSSYMGPKRFTEIPCMIKDLPVVDVVVISHSHYDHLSHPTILELHKHHPNAQFVVGLGLKKWFINSGVKNVQEMDWWQDADLTLSPESGEKRISTTSSQDPATGASSTDIKARISCLPCQHTSARSAFDRNATLWCSWAVSSGGKSVWFGGDTGYRAVPEVPAGEDDYGPKYANLPSCPAFKEIGNLRGPFDLGLIPIGAYDPRHIMSPMHANPFDSVNIFVDTKCKKAMGIHWGTWVLTTEDVLEPPVLLREAMRKKGLEETGVFDVCDIGESREF
;
A
#
# COMPACT_ATOMS: atom_id res chain seq x y z
N MET A 1 -12.10 2.33 -79.68
CA MET A 1 -12.24 3.50 -80.57
C MET A 1 -12.27 4.77 -79.73
N ARG A 2 -11.37 5.73 -80.06
CA ARG A 2 -11.51 7.21 -79.91
C ARG A 2 -11.88 7.75 -78.51
N SER A 3 -10.96 8.27 -77.69
CA SER A 3 -10.33 9.62 -77.77
C SER A 3 -11.28 10.73 -78.23
N PHE A 4 -11.49 11.77 -77.42
CA PHE A 4 -10.95 13.13 -77.65
C PHE A 4 -11.47 14.19 -76.65
N PHE A 5 -10.53 14.84 -75.92
CA PHE A 5 -10.39 16.29 -75.62
C PHE A 5 -11.42 16.98 -74.70
N SER A 6 -11.11 18.01 -73.88
CA SER A 6 -10.00 18.98 -73.74
C SER A 6 -10.16 19.61 -72.33
N SER A 7 -9.10 19.83 -71.52
CA SER A 7 -8.32 21.11 -71.40
C SER A 7 -9.22 22.34 -71.08
N LEU A 8 -8.94 23.25 -70.14
CA LEU A 8 -7.69 23.71 -69.51
C LEU A 8 -8.09 24.63 -68.33
N LEU A 9 -7.34 24.66 -67.22
CA LEU A 9 -6.96 25.90 -66.52
C LEU A 9 -5.91 25.62 -65.44
N ARG A 10 -4.70 26.10 -65.73
CA ARG A 10 -3.52 26.09 -64.86
C ARG A 10 -3.75 26.92 -63.60
N ARG A 11 -3.38 26.40 -62.43
CA ARG A 11 -2.88 27.24 -61.33
C ARG A 11 -1.66 26.61 -60.66
N LYS A 12 -0.64 27.45 -60.52
CA LYS A 12 0.73 27.19 -60.07
C LYS A 12 0.75 26.50 -58.69
N HIS A 13 1.44 25.37 -58.58
CA HIS A 13 1.79 24.77 -57.30
C HIS A 13 3.04 25.48 -56.73
N LYS A 14 2.88 26.12 -55.58
CA LYS A 14 3.98 26.56 -54.71
C LYS A 14 4.47 25.34 -53.90
N PRO A 15 5.78 25.19 -53.67
CA PRO A 15 6.29 24.15 -52.77
C PRO A 15 5.89 24.45 -51.31
N PRO A 16 5.71 23.42 -50.46
CA PRO A 16 5.33 23.61 -49.08
C PRO A 16 6.46 24.22 -48.25
N THR A 17 6.06 25.13 -47.37
CA THR A 17 6.88 25.86 -46.40
C THR A 17 7.54 24.92 -45.40
N THR A 18 8.87 24.96 -45.33
CA THR A 18 9.66 24.34 -44.26
C THR A 18 9.45 25.13 -42.97
N HIS A 19 8.67 24.59 -42.03
CA HIS A 19 8.69 25.06 -40.65
C HIS A 19 9.96 24.55 -39.97
N ASN A 20 10.90 25.47 -39.72
CA ASN A 20 12.03 25.27 -38.82
C ASN A 20 11.49 25.05 -37.40
N HIS A 21 11.29 23.79 -37.01
CA HIS A 21 11.29 23.43 -35.60
C HIS A 21 12.74 23.47 -35.12
N THR A 22 13.12 24.58 -34.48
CA THR A 22 14.25 24.60 -33.57
C THR A 22 14.03 23.51 -32.52
N LYS A 23 14.71 22.36 -32.69
CA LYS A 23 14.89 21.37 -31.63
C LYS A 23 15.67 22.07 -30.53
N ARG A 24 14.96 22.62 -29.54
CA ARG A 24 15.56 22.98 -28.26
C ARG A 24 15.92 21.65 -27.61
N ALA A 25 17.18 21.23 -27.75
CA ALA A 25 17.71 20.14 -26.97
C ALA A 25 17.53 20.52 -25.50
N MET A 26 16.56 19.90 -24.83
CA MET A 26 16.56 19.89 -23.38
C MET A 26 17.79 19.09 -22.98
N SER A 27 18.83 19.81 -22.57
CA SER A 27 19.89 19.25 -21.75
C SER A 27 19.22 18.71 -20.49
N SER A 28 18.94 17.41 -20.47
CA SER A 28 18.61 16.69 -19.25
C SER A 28 19.89 16.60 -18.43
N GLY A 29 20.22 17.66 -17.71
CA GLY A 29 21.18 17.56 -16.62
C GLY A 29 20.62 16.57 -15.62
N MET A 30 21.15 15.35 -15.57
CA MET A 30 20.97 14.48 -14.40
C MET A 30 21.60 15.23 -13.23
N ALA A 31 20.79 15.95 -12.46
CA ALA A 31 21.20 16.36 -11.13
C ALA A 31 21.52 15.06 -10.39
N ALA A 32 22.78 14.87 -10.00
CA ALA A 32 23.16 13.75 -9.18
C ALA A 32 22.29 13.78 -7.92
N ALA A 33 21.47 12.75 -7.72
CA ALA A 33 20.64 12.66 -6.54
C ALA A 33 21.55 12.66 -5.32
N MET A 34 21.37 13.65 -4.45
CA MET A 34 22.08 13.71 -3.17
C MET A 34 21.76 12.44 -2.39
N ALA A 35 22.78 11.67 -2.05
CA ALA A 35 22.63 10.49 -1.20
C ALA A 35 22.31 10.94 0.23
N TYR A 36 21.52 10.13 0.95
CA TYR A 36 21.17 10.38 2.33
C TYR A 36 21.57 9.19 3.18
N ALA A 37 22.28 9.46 4.27
CA ALA A 37 22.57 8.48 5.30
C ALA A 37 21.35 8.32 6.21
N CYS A 38 20.89 7.09 6.40
CA CYS A 38 19.76 6.79 7.27
C CYS A 38 20.23 6.35 8.65
N THR A 39 19.66 6.97 9.68
CA THR A 39 19.77 6.51 11.07
C THR A 39 18.37 6.27 11.61
N MET A 40 18.20 5.20 12.40
CA MET A 40 16.92 4.85 12.99
C MET A 40 17.14 4.39 14.43
N THR A 41 16.29 4.86 15.34
CA THR A 41 16.36 4.45 16.75
C THR A 41 15.95 2.99 16.91
N PRO A 42 16.47 2.28 17.93
CA PRO A 42 15.88 1.00 18.33
C PRO A 42 14.37 1.15 18.62
N PRO A 43 13.55 0.13 18.31
CA PRO A 43 12.12 0.17 18.59
C PRO A 43 11.85 0.33 20.08
N SER A 44 10.97 1.26 20.41
CA SER A 44 10.55 1.52 21.78
C SER A 44 9.15 2.11 21.79
N THR A 45 8.45 2.04 22.91
CA THR A 45 7.12 2.66 23.04
C THR A 45 7.30 4.15 23.32
N LEU A 46 7.21 4.99 22.29
CA LEU A 46 7.39 6.45 22.39
C LEU A 46 6.04 7.18 22.53
N GLY A 47 4.98 6.63 21.93
CA GLY A 47 3.62 7.15 22.05
C GLY A 47 2.78 6.46 23.14
N ALA A 48 1.59 7.01 23.42
CA ALA A 48 0.64 6.42 24.37
C ALA A 48 0.18 5.02 23.94
N VAL A 49 -0.09 4.09 24.84
CA VAL A 49 -0.51 2.73 24.47
C VAL A 49 -1.75 2.32 25.26
N PRO A 50 -2.53 1.35 24.77
CA PRO A 50 -3.59 0.75 25.57
C PRO A 50 -3.03 0.22 26.90
N GLU A 51 -3.83 0.30 27.97
CA GLU A 51 -3.40 -0.10 29.32
C GLU A 51 -2.98 -1.58 29.39
N ASP A 52 -3.68 -2.43 28.63
CA ASP A 52 -3.48 -3.87 28.52
C ASP A 52 -2.34 -4.27 27.56
N SER A 53 -1.75 -3.31 26.82
CA SER A 53 -0.65 -3.60 25.87
C SER A 53 0.57 -4.25 26.54
N LYS A 54 0.79 -3.98 27.84
CA LYS A 54 1.86 -4.59 28.65
C LYS A 54 1.71 -6.10 28.80
N GLU A 55 0.50 -6.63 28.70
CA GLU A 55 0.22 -8.06 28.81
C GLU A 55 0.65 -8.84 27.57
N LYS A 56 0.88 -8.15 26.45
CA LYS A 56 1.26 -8.74 25.16
C LYS A 56 0.35 -9.90 24.77
N ALA A 57 -0.98 -9.71 24.91
CA ALA A 57 -1.97 -10.77 24.72
C ALA A 57 -1.92 -11.43 23.32
N HIS A 58 -1.36 -10.73 22.33
CA HIS A 58 -1.14 -11.22 20.96
C HIS A 58 0.04 -12.19 20.81
N HIS A 59 0.93 -12.31 21.80
CA HIS A 59 2.00 -13.31 21.79
C HIS A 59 1.47 -14.66 22.29
N LEU A 60 1.86 -15.75 21.63
CA LEU A 60 1.61 -17.10 22.15
C LEU A 60 2.48 -17.35 23.39
N LYS A 61 1.92 -18.03 24.39
CA LYS A 61 2.60 -18.28 25.68
C LYS A 61 3.87 -19.13 25.56
N ASP A 62 3.98 -19.93 24.51
CA ASP A 62 5.17 -20.74 24.22
C ASP A 62 6.28 -19.95 23.49
N GLY A 63 6.02 -18.67 23.18
CA GLY A 63 6.93 -17.78 22.45
C GLY A 63 7.07 -18.13 20.96
N LYS A 64 6.23 -19.02 20.42
CA LYS A 64 6.36 -19.54 19.04
C LYS A 64 5.25 -19.01 18.14
N GLY A 65 5.10 -17.69 18.10
CA GLY A 65 4.21 -17.00 17.18
C GLY A 65 3.16 -16.14 17.87
N PHE A 66 2.11 -15.83 17.12
CA PHE A 66 1.16 -14.79 17.46
C PHE A 66 -0.30 -15.26 17.34
N ARG A 67 -1.21 -14.48 17.93
CA ARG A 67 -2.66 -14.70 17.87
C ARG A 67 -3.40 -13.37 17.89
N ASN A 68 -4.63 -13.36 17.38
CA ASN A 68 -5.55 -12.25 17.61
C ASN A 68 -6.13 -12.38 19.03
N PRO A 69 -6.03 -11.32 19.86
CA PRO A 69 -6.52 -11.38 21.24
C PRO A 69 -8.00 -10.97 21.38
N TRP A 70 -8.63 -10.48 20.31
CA TRP A 70 -9.94 -9.83 20.39
C TRP A 70 -11.13 -10.78 20.20
N PRO A 71 -12.29 -10.51 20.85
CA PRO A 71 -13.52 -11.28 20.63
C PRO A 71 -14.07 -11.22 19.20
N SER A 72 -13.66 -10.23 18.42
CA SER A 72 -13.98 -10.06 17.00
C SER A 72 -13.26 -11.04 16.08
N TRP A 73 -12.33 -11.84 16.60
CA TRP A 73 -11.62 -12.88 15.85
C TRP A 73 -12.26 -14.24 16.04
N VAL A 74 -12.45 -14.95 14.93
CA VAL A 74 -12.82 -16.37 14.89
C VAL A 74 -11.79 -17.10 14.04
N ASP A 75 -11.11 -18.10 14.61
CA ASP A 75 -10.10 -18.85 13.88
C ASP A 75 -10.74 -19.72 12.79
N GLN A 76 -10.34 -19.42 11.56
CA GLN A 76 -10.67 -20.20 10.37
C GLN A 76 -9.48 -21.08 10.04
N SER A 77 -9.54 -22.36 10.41
CA SER A 77 -8.47 -23.29 10.07
C SER A 77 -8.44 -23.55 8.55
N PRO A 78 -7.27 -23.85 7.95
CA PRO A 78 -7.18 -24.19 6.53
C PRO A 78 -8.13 -25.31 6.11
N ILE A 79 -8.38 -26.28 7.01
CA ILE A 79 -9.33 -27.37 6.78
C ILE A 79 -10.77 -26.83 6.66
N LYS A 80 -11.19 -25.88 7.51
CA LYS A 80 -12.51 -25.26 7.44
C LYS A 80 -12.67 -24.43 6.15
N ILE A 81 -11.65 -23.66 5.80
CA ILE A 81 -11.67 -22.83 4.58
C ILE A 81 -11.77 -23.74 3.35
N THR A 82 -10.90 -24.74 3.24
CA THR A 82 -10.87 -25.66 2.10
C THR A 82 -12.14 -26.50 2.00
N SER A 83 -12.69 -26.99 3.12
CA SER A 83 -13.94 -27.75 3.11
C SER A 83 -15.14 -26.89 2.71
N ALA A 84 -15.22 -25.66 3.20
CA ALA A 84 -16.29 -24.73 2.84
C ALA A 84 -16.20 -24.31 1.36
N MET A 85 -15.00 -24.03 0.85
CA MET A 85 -14.78 -23.77 -0.58
C MET A 85 -15.15 -24.96 -1.46
N ALA A 86 -14.75 -26.18 -1.06
CA ALA A 86 -15.11 -27.41 -1.78
C ALA A 86 -16.62 -27.66 -1.78
N TRP A 87 -17.29 -27.43 -0.66
CA TRP A 87 -18.75 -27.53 -0.56
C TRP A 87 -19.46 -26.52 -1.45
N ARG A 88 -18.98 -25.27 -1.53
CA ARG A 88 -19.49 -24.26 -2.47
C ARG A 88 -19.29 -24.68 -3.92
N ALA A 89 -18.17 -25.30 -4.26
CA ALA A 89 -17.92 -25.83 -5.60
C ALA A 89 -18.92 -26.95 -5.95
N ILE A 90 -19.12 -27.91 -5.03
CA ILE A 90 -20.06 -29.03 -5.20
C ILE A 90 -21.51 -28.54 -5.35
N THR A 91 -21.89 -27.50 -4.61
CA THR A 91 -23.25 -26.94 -4.63
C THR A 91 -23.48 -25.93 -5.77
N GLY A 92 -22.48 -25.66 -6.61
CA GLY A 92 -22.56 -24.68 -7.71
C GLY A 92 -22.60 -23.21 -7.25
N ASN A 93 -22.32 -22.95 -5.97
CA ASN A 93 -22.34 -21.62 -5.35
C ASN A 93 -20.97 -20.92 -5.35
N LEU A 94 -19.94 -21.58 -5.90
CA LEU A 94 -18.63 -20.97 -6.14
C LEU A 94 -18.66 -20.26 -7.49
N LYS A 95 -18.72 -18.92 -7.46
CA LYS A 95 -18.61 -18.09 -8.65
C LYS A 95 -17.19 -17.55 -8.70
N TRP A 96 -16.47 -17.84 -9.77
CA TRP A 96 -15.18 -17.22 -10.03
C TRP A 96 -15.41 -15.88 -10.74
N PRO A 97 -14.79 -14.78 -10.27
CA PRO A 97 -14.96 -13.47 -10.87
C PRO A 97 -14.50 -13.43 -12.34
N ASP A 98 -15.24 -12.72 -13.17
CA ASP A 98 -14.87 -12.47 -14.56
C ASP A 98 -13.86 -11.31 -14.63
N THR A 99 -12.69 -11.60 -15.20
CA THR A 99 -11.61 -10.62 -15.37
C THR A 99 -11.45 -10.15 -16.81
N THR A 100 -12.36 -10.54 -17.71
CA THR A 100 -12.30 -10.19 -19.14
C THR A 100 -12.82 -8.81 -19.53
N PRO A 101 -13.85 -8.22 -18.88
CA PRO A 101 -14.29 -6.86 -19.19
C PRO A 101 -13.22 -5.82 -18.81
N PRO A 102 -13.33 -4.55 -19.28
CA PRO A 102 -12.49 -3.48 -18.75
C PRO A 102 -12.62 -3.42 -17.22
N THR A 103 -11.52 -3.70 -16.52
CA THR A 103 -11.48 -3.70 -15.05
C THR A 103 -10.94 -2.35 -14.56
N VAL A 104 -9.96 -2.37 -13.65
CA VAL A 104 -9.30 -1.16 -13.17
C VAL A 104 -8.34 -0.67 -14.23
N LYS A 105 -8.46 0.61 -14.59
CA LYS A 105 -7.57 1.21 -15.58
C LYS A 105 -6.17 1.34 -15.00
N VAL A 106 -5.18 1.01 -15.83
CA VAL A 106 -3.75 1.15 -15.51
C VAL A 106 -3.20 2.31 -16.31
N ILE A 107 -2.54 3.24 -15.63
CA ILE A 107 -1.84 4.37 -16.22
C ILE A 107 -0.38 4.39 -15.77
N LYS A 108 0.48 5.06 -16.54
CA LYS A 108 1.86 5.27 -16.14
C LYS A 108 1.91 6.25 -14.95
N PRO A 109 2.62 5.91 -13.85
CA PRO A 109 2.81 6.81 -12.73
C PRO A 109 3.51 8.12 -13.11
N ASP A 110 3.06 9.21 -12.46
CA ASP A 110 3.70 10.53 -12.51
C ASP A 110 4.25 10.89 -11.13
N PHE A 111 5.52 10.57 -10.91
CA PHE A 111 6.21 10.82 -9.65
C PHE A 111 6.79 12.23 -9.60
N LEU A 112 6.96 12.78 -8.38
CA LEU A 112 7.59 14.09 -8.24
C LEU A 112 9.04 14.06 -8.77
N PRO A 113 9.48 15.11 -9.50
CA PRO A 113 10.83 15.18 -10.06
C PRO A 113 11.92 15.38 -8.98
N SER A 114 11.54 15.80 -7.77
CA SER A 114 12.44 15.91 -6.63
C SER A 114 11.69 15.80 -5.29
N ARG A 115 12.45 15.56 -4.22
CA ARG A 115 11.91 15.48 -2.84
C ARG A 115 11.17 16.74 -2.39
N THR A 116 11.52 17.90 -2.97
CA THR A 116 11.03 19.23 -2.60
C THR A 116 10.04 19.81 -3.62
N ALA A 117 9.63 19.04 -4.63
CA ALA A 117 8.78 19.54 -5.71
C ALA A 117 7.31 19.79 -5.29
N SER A 118 6.88 19.26 -4.13
CA SER A 118 5.55 19.51 -3.58
C SER A 118 5.60 19.63 -2.06
N THR A 119 4.69 20.45 -1.52
CA THR A 119 4.42 20.57 -0.08
C THR A 119 3.18 19.77 0.35
N SER A 120 2.53 19.07 -0.58
CA SER A 120 1.43 18.16 -0.30
C SER A 120 1.94 16.78 0.11
N LEU A 121 1.12 16.02 0.84
CA LEU A 121 1.30 14.58 0.92
C LEU A 121 0.77 13.98 -0.39
N ARG A 122 1.57 13.21 -1.12
CA ARG A 122 1.16 12.61 -2.39
C ARG A 122 1.25 11.09 -2.31
N ALA A 123 0.20 10.39 -2.75
CA ALA A 123 0.15 8.94 -2.72
C ALA A 123 -0.17 8.39 -4.12
N THR A 124 0.64 7.45 -4.59
CA THR A 124 0.49 6.80 -5.90
C THR A 124 0.18 5.34 -5.71
N TRP A 125 -0.97 4.89 -6.23
CA TRP A 125 -1.36 3.48 -6.13
C TRP A 125 -0.62 2.66 -7.17
N LEU A 126 0.11 1.62 -6.76
CA LEU A 126 0.86 0.75 -7.68
C LEU A 126 0.20 -0.62 -7.88
N GLY A 127 -1.05 -0.75 -7.42
CA GLY A 127 -1.85 -1.97 -7.47
C GLY A 127 -1.86 -2.71 -6.14
N HIS A 128 -2.94 -3.45 -5.90
CA HIS A 128 -3.19 -4.23 -4.69
C HIS A 128 -3.01 -3.39 -3.41
N ALA A 129 -2.18 -3.84 -2.46
CA ALA A 129 -1.80 -3.11 -1.26
C ALA A 129 -0.63 -2.12 -1.45
N CYS A 130 -0.05 -2.05 -2.66
CA CYS A 130 1.17 -1.30 -2.91
C CYS A 130 0.88 0.19 -3.15
N TYR A 131 1.44 1.04 -2.30
CA TYR A 131 1.40 2.50 -2.45
C TYR A 131 2.80 3.08 -2.31
N TYR A 132 3.16 3.99 -3.22
CA TYR A 132 4.32 4.86 -3.08
C TYR A 132 3.86 6.22 -2.57
N VAL A 133 4.35 6.62 -1.39
CA VAL A 133 3.93 7.84 -0.71
C VAL A 133 5.09 8.81 -0.55
N GLU A 134 4.81 10.04 -0.98
CA GLU A 134 5.73 11.16 -1.03
C GLU A 134 5.32 12.20 0.02
N PHE A 135 6.10 12.28 1.10
CA PHE A 135 5.86 13.25 2.16
C PHE A 135 6.48 14.61 1.79
N PRO A 136 5.88 15.72 2.23
CA PRO A 136 6.38 17.07 1.96
C PRO A 136 7.73 17.36 2.64
N GLY A 137 8.07 16.63 3.70
CA GLY A 137 9.39 16.67 4.33
C GLY A 137 10.50 15.99 3.50
N GLY A 138 10.16 15.41 2.35
CA GLY A 138 11.09 14.75 1.45
C GLY A 138 11.20 13.23 1.64
N LEU A 139 10.61 12.65 2.68
CA LEU A 139 10.57 11.19 2.89
C LEU A 139 9.79 10.49 1.77
N ARG A 140 10.26 9.32 1.34
CA ARG A 140 9.62 8.45 0.34
C ARG A 140 9.43 7.04 0.91
N VAL A 141 8.18 6.61 1.01
CA VAL A 141 7.79 5.35 1.65
C VAL A 141 7.05 4.47 0.67
N LEU A 142 7.39 3.19 0.62
CA LEU A 142 6.74 2.17 -0.19
C LEU A 142 6.09 1.13 0.73
N PHE A 143 4.79 0.92 0.59
CA PHE A 143 4.02 -0.03 1.40
C PHE A 143 3.78 -1.32 0.61
N ASP A 144 3.96 -2.48 1.24
CA ASP A 144 3.67 -3.84 0.71
C ASP A 144 3.95 -4.04 -0.79
N PRO A 145 5.19 -3.81 -1.26
CA PRO A 145 5.49 -3.88 -2.68
C PRO A 145 5.46 -5.31 -3.21
N VAL A 146 4.63 -5.54 -4.23
CA VAL A 146 4.64 -6.75 -5.06
C VAL A 146 4.51 -6.38 -6.53
N PHE A 147 5.59 -6.63 -7.28
CA PHE A 147 5.71 -6.33 -8.72
C PHE A 147 5.73 -7.61 -9.56
N GLU A 148 5.20 -8.71 -9.01
CA GLU A 148 5.14 -9.99 -9.69
C GLU A 148 3.85 -10.15 -10.49
N GLU A 149 3.90 -11.03 -11.48
CA GLU A 149 2.70 -11.48 -12.21
C GLU A 149 1.81 -12.36 -11.33
N ARG A 150 2.39 -13.13 -10.40
CA ARG A 150 1.68 -14.04 -9.51
C ARG A 150 2.06 -13.83 -8.05
N CYS A 151 1.07 -13.82 -7.16
CA CYS A 151 1.28 -13.82 -5.72
C CYS A 151 1.35 -15.26 -5.18
N SER A 152 2.50 -15.91 -5.35
CA SER A 152 2.67 -17.33 -5.03
C SER A 152 4.15 -17.68 -4.76
N PRO A 153 4.44 -18.78 -4.03
CA PRO A 153 5.80 -19.34 -3.98
C PRO A 153 6.31 -19.82 -5.35
N SER A 154 5.44 -20.00 -6.34
CA SER A 154 5.76 -20.50 -7.67
C SER A 154 5.41 -19.47 -8.74
N SER A 155 6.31 -19.28 -9.72
CA SER A 155 6.04 -18.45 -10.90
C SER A 155 5.04 -19.10 -11.88
N TYR A 156 4.77 -20.41 -11.74
CA TYR A 156 3.89 -21.16 -12.64
C TYR A 156 2.47 -21.37 -12.08
N MET A 157 2.30 -21.35 -10.75
CA MET A 157 1.05 -21.68 -10.06
C MET A 157 0.63 -20.57 -9.09
N GLY A 158 -0.66 -20.48 -8.76
CA GLY A 158 -1.22 -19.47 -7.85
C GLY A 158 -1.85 -18.28 -8.59
N PRO A 159 -2.46 -17.33 -7.88
CA PRO A 159 -3.25 -16.27 -8.51
C PRO A 159 -2.41 -15.41 -9.44
N LYS A 160 -2.92 -15.16 -10.65
CA LYS A 160 -2.30 -14.29 -11.66
C LYS A 160 -2.96 -12.92 -11.59
N ARG A 161 -2.18 -11.84 -11.70
CA ARG A 161 -2.76 -10.49 -11.79
C ARG A 161 -3.57 -10.38 -13.08
N PHE A 162 -4.69 -9.67 -13.02
CA PHE A 162 -5.53 -9.37 -14.18
C PHE A 162 -5.36 -7.94 -14.69
N THR A 163 -4.61 -7.11 -13.97
CA THR A 163 -4.16 -5.79 -14.41
C THR A 163 -2.66 -5.79 -14.68
N GLU A 164 -2.17 -4.90 -15.53
CA GLU A 164 -0.73 -4.75 -15.77
C GLU A 164 0.00 -4.13 -14.57
N ILE A 165 1.32 -4.31 -14.51
CA ILE A 165 2.19 -3.60 -13.57
C ILE A 165 2.38 -2.16 -14.09
N PRO A 166 2.08 -1.10 -13.32
CA PRO A 166 2.08 0.28 -13.84
C PRO A 166 3.49 0.84 -14.14
N CYS A 167 4.52 0.33 -13.45
CA CYS A 167 5.92 0.70 -13.68
C CYS A 167 6.87 -0.40 -13.18
N MET A 168 8.13 -0.40 -13.65
CA MET A 168 9.13 -1.31 -13.09
C MET A 168 9.74 -0.72 -11.81
N ILE A 169 10.30 -1.56 -10.94
CA ILE A 169 11.01 -1.12 -9.73
C ILE A 169 12.12 -0.10 -10.05
N LYS A 170 12.87 -0.32 -11.13
CA LYS A 170 13.92 0.59 -11.60
C LYS A 170 13.42 2.00 -12.00
N ASP A 171 12.12 2.14 -12.25
CA ASP A 171 11.49 3.40 -12.64
C ASP A 171 10.94 4.16 -11.41
N LEU A 172 10.93 3.53 -10.23
CA LEU A 172 10.63 4.21 -8.99
C LEU A 172 11.71 5.28 -8.72
N PRO A 173 11.33 6.48 -8.25
CA PRO A 173 12.29 7.39 -7.65
C PRO A 173 12.86 6.77 -6.38
N VAL A 174 13.68 7.53 -5.67
CA VAL A 174 14.25 7.08 -4.40
C VAL A 174 13.17 6.54 -3.43
N VAL A 175 13.49 5.41 -2.81
CA VAL A 175 12.71 4.77 -1.74
C VAL A 175 13.57 4.78 -0.49
N ASP A 176 13.11 5.45 0.57
CA ASP A 176 13.85 5.52 1.83
C ASP A 176 13.44 4.41 2.80
N VAL A 177 12.14 4.12 2.81
CA VAL A 177 11.53 3.16 3.73
C VAL A 177 10.61 2.24 2.94
N VAL A 178 10.76 0.93 3.17
CA VAL A 178 9.81 -0.08 2.73
C VAL A 178 9.12 -0.66 3.96
N VAL A 179 7.80 -0.62 3.98
CA VAL A 179 6.98 -1.11 5.09
C VAL A 179 6.28 -2.39 4.65
N ILE A 180 6.39 -3.44 5.47
CA ILE A 180 5.72 -4.73 5.23
C ILE A 180 4.71 -4.98 6.35
N SER A 181 3.43 -5.12 6.01
CA SER A 181 2.36 -5.44 6.97
C SER A 181 2.48 -6.86 7.51
N HIS A 182 2.65 -7.86 6.64
CA HIS A 182 2.69 -9.26 7.01
C HIS A 182 3.33 -10.13 5.91
N SER A 183 3.37 -11.44 6.15
CA SER A 183 4.22 -12.35 5.36
C SER A 183 3.54 -13.07 4.19
N HIS A 184 2.27 -12.79 3.86
CA HIS A 184 1.63 -13.43 2.69
C HIS A 184 2.28 -13.00 1.37
N TYR A 185 2.11 -13.83 0.33
CA TYR A 185 2.83 -13.69 -0.95
C TYR A 185 2.42 -12.47 -1.77
N ASP A 186 1.21 -11.96 -1.57
CA ASP A 186 0.66 -10.76 -2.19
C ASP A 186 1.04 -9.46 -1.46
N HIS A 187 1.73 -9.55 -0.31
CA HIS A 187 2.28 -8.41 0.44
C HIS A 187 3.80 -8.45 0.61
N LEU A 188 4.39 -9.66 0.53
CA LEU A 188 5.82 -9.89 0.68
C LEU A 188 6.34 -10.84 -0.43
N SER A 189 6.79 -10.23 -1.52
CA SER A 189 7.37 -10.94 -2.67
C SER A 189 8.90 -11.00 -2.58
N HIS A 190 9.47 -12.21 -2.63
CA HIS A 190 10.93 -12.39 -2.58
C HIS A 190 11.66 -11.72 -3.75
N PRO A 191 11.28 -11.93 -5.03
CA PRO A 191 11.96 -11.27 -6.15
C PRO A 191 11.82 -9.74 -6.09
N THR A 192 10.66 -9.22 -5.72
CA THR A 192 10.43 -7.79 -5.54
C THR A 192 11.37 -7.19 -4.48
N ILE A 193 11.52 -7.84 -3.32
CA ILE A 193 12.42 -7.37 -2.26
C ILE A 193 13.89 -7.35 -2.72
N LEU A 194 14.34 -8.37 -3.46
CA LEU A 194 15.70 -8.40 -3.99
C LEU A 194 15.96 -7.31 -5.03
N GLU A 195 15.01 -7.07 -5.94
CA GLU A 195 15.15 -6.03 -6.96
C GLU A 195 15.06 -4.63 -6.34
N LEU A 196 14.21 -4.42 -5.32
CA LEU A 196 14.19 -3.19 -4.53
C LEU A 196 15.52 -2.95 -3.83
N HIS A 197 16.09 -3.96 -3.16
CA HIS A 197 17.36 -3.81 -2.46
C HIS A 197 18.52 -3.51 -3.43
N LYS A 198 18.49 -4.08 -4.63
CA LYS A 198 19.46 -3.80 -5.69
C LYS A 198 19.38 -2.36 -6.21
N HIS A 199 18.17 -1.82 -6.39
CA HIS A 199 17.96 -0.47 -6.93
C HIS A 199 17.97 0.64 -5.86
N HIS A 200 17.64 0.30 -4.62
CA HIS A 200 17.59 1.19 -3.46
C HIS A 200 18.32 0.56 -2.26
N PRO A 201 19.65 0.38 -2.33
CA PRO A 201 20.41 -0.36 -1.32
C PRO A 201 20.36 0.26 0.09
N ASN A 202 20.10 1.57 0.17
CA ASN A 202 20.01 2.31 1.43
C ASN A 202 18.60 2.32 2.05
N ALA A 203 17.60 1.77 1.36
CA ALA A 203 16.24 1.69 1.88
C ALA A 203 16.20 0.88 3.18
N GLN A 204 15.49 1.40 4.18
CA GLN A 204 15.21 0.70 5.43
C GLN A 204 13.94 -0.10 5.31
N PHE A 205 14.02 -1.40 5.57
CA PHE A 205 12.86 -2.28 5.64
C PHE A 205 12.34 -2.30 7.08
N VAL A 206 11.06 -2.01 7.27
CA VAL A 206 10.40 -2.05 8.58
C VAL A 206 9.30 -3.10 8.55
N VAL A 207 9.38 -4.05 9.48
CA VAL A 207 8.61 -5.30 9.45
C VAL A 207 8.13 -5.70 10.85
N GLY A 208 7.09 -6.52 10.92
CA GLY A 208 6.62 -7.14 12.17
C GLY A 208 7.57 -8.21 12.72
N LEU A 209 7.45 -8.52 14.01
CA LEU A 209 8.21 -9.58 14.69
C LEU A 209 8.23 -10.92 13.93
N GLY A 210 9.39 -11.59 13.92
CA GLY A 210 9.66 -12.85 13.23
C GLY A 210 10.15 -12.74 11.77
N LEU A 211 9.95 -11.60 11.09
CA LEU A 211 10.31 -11.43 9.68
C LEU A 211 11.78 -11.04 9.44
N LYS A 212 12.48 -10.46 10.42
CA LYS A 212 13.87 -10.00 10.24
C LYS A 212 14.81 -11.13 9.82
N LYS A 213 14.61 -12.33 10.37
CA LYS A 213 15.39 -13.52 9.97
C LYS A 213 15.21 -13.86 8.50
N TRP A 214 13.99 -13.75 7.96
CA TRP A 214 13.71 -13.99 6.55
C TRP A 214 14.48 -13.00 5.66
N PHE A 215 14.43 -11.71 5.99
CA PHE A 215 15.16 -10.65 5.26
C PHE A 215 16.67 -10.87 5.26
N ILE A 216 17.26 -11.17 6.43
CA ILE A 216 18.69 -11.44 6.55
C ILE A 216 19.09 -12.65 5.71
N ASN A 217 18.30 -13.72 5.74
CA ASN A 217 18.56 -14.92 4.94
C ASN A 217 18.41 -14.66 3.43
N SER A 218 17.58 -13.70 3.04
CA SER A 218 17.47 -13.21 1.66
C SER A 218 18.58 -12.22 1.26
N GLY A 219 19.51 -11.89 2.16
CA GLY A 219 20.64 -11.00 1.88
C GLY A 219 20.36 -9.51 2.16
N VAL A 220 19.20 -9.16 2.70
CA VAL A 220 18.81 -7.78 3.03
C VAL A 220 19.04 -7.51 4.53
N LYS A 221 19.99 -6.62 4.84
CA LYS A 221 20.45 -6.38 6.22
C LYS A 221 19.85 -5.15 6.89
N ASN A 222 19.41 -4.17 6.09
CA ASN A 222 18.82 -2.92 6.55
C ASN A 222 17.36 -3.15 6.97
N VAL A 223 17.16 -3.95 8.02
CA VAL A 223 15.83 -4.37 8.48
C VAL A 223 15.64 -4.12 9.97
N GLN A 224 14.56 -3.43 10.28
CA GLN A 224 14.06 -3.17 11.62
C GLN A 224 12.78 -3.96 11.86
N GLU A 225 12.83 -4.75 12.92
CA GLU A 225 11.69 -5.53 13.38
C GLU A 225 11.00 -4.79 14.52
N MET A 226 9.66 -4.80 14.56
CA MET A 226 8.88 -4.07 15.56
C MET A 226 7.68 -4.90 16.04
N ASP A 227 7.39 -4.78 17.33
CA ASP A 227 6.17 -5.29 17.98
C ASP A 227 5.06 -4.23 17.91
N TRP A 228 3.81 -4.64 18.09
CA TRP A 228 2.70 -3.70 18.16
C TRP A 228 2.93 -2.65 19.25
N TRP A 229 2.55 -1.42 18.91
CA TRP A 229 2.71 -0.20 19.72
C TRP A 229 4.16 0.25 19.95
N GLN A 230 5.12 -0.35 19.26
CA GLN A 230 6.47 0.22 19.20
C GLN A 230 6.55 1.29 18.11
N ASP A 231 7.43 2.25 18.37
CA ASP A 231 7.80 3.36 17.50
C ASP A 231 9.30 3.31 17.22
N ALA A 232 9.69 3.82 16.06
CA ALA A 232 11.08 4.09 15.69
C ALA A 232 11.15 5.47 15.02
N ASP A 233 12.06 6.31 15.52
CA ASP A 233 12.35 7.61 14.91
C ASP A 233 13.48 7.42 13.89
N LEU A 234 13.26 7.94 12.69
CA LEU A 234 14.18 7.87 11.55
C LEU A 234 14.65 9.27 11.17
N THR A 235 15.95 9.39 10.92
CA THR A 235 16.57 10.63 10.42
C THR A 235 17.40 10.29 9.18
N LEU A 236 17.09 10.95 8.07
CA LEU A 236 17.89 10.94 6.85
C LEU A 236 18.70 12.23 6.79
N SER A 237 20.02 12.13 6.83
CA SER A 237 20.93 13.26 6.72
C SER A 237 21.60 13.26 5.34
N PRO A 238 21.65 14.40 4.64
CA PRO A 238 22.43 14.54 3.41
C PRO A 238 23.86 14.02 3.59
N GLU A 239 24.30 13.10 2.74
CA GLU A 239 25.71 12.72 2.70
C GLU A 239 26.50 13.92 2.17
N SER A 240 27.34 14.50 3.02
CA SER A 240 28.21 15.62 2.64
C SER A 240 29.23 15.13 1.59
N GLY A 241 28.93 15.35 0.31
CA GLY A 241 29.87 15.10 -0.78
C GLY A 241 31.07 16.03 -0.68
N GLU A 242 32.23 15.44 -0.44
CA GLU A 242 33.60 15.97 -0.56
C GLU A 242 34.00 17.16 0.35
N LYS A 243 35.19 17.01 0.97
CA LYS A 243 35.96 18.14 1.52
C LYS A 243 36.07 19.20 0.42
N ARG A 244 35.34 20.31 0.56
CA ARG A 244 35.72 21.56 -0.12
C ARG A 244 37.14 21.88 0.33
N ILE A 245 38.13 21.56 -0.51
CA ILE A 245 39.43 22.19 -0.43
C ILE A 245 39.13 23.67 -0.68
N SER A 246 39.24 24.45 0.39
CA SER A 246 39.07 25.90 0.36
C SER A 246 40.24 26.51 -0.41
N THR A 247 40.09 26.64 -1.72
CA THR A 247 40.82 27.67 -2.47
C THR A 247 39.93 28.92 -2.51
N THR A 248 40.45 29.96 -1.86
CA THR A 248 39.91 31.31 -1.79
C THR A 248 39.55 31.87 -3.18
N SER A 249 38.32 32.38 -3.35
CA SER A 249 38.04 33.73 -3.84
C SER A 249 36.54 34.04 -3.94
N SER A 250 36.18 35.20 -3.39
CA SER A 250 35.07 36.11 -3.72
C SER A 250 33.62 35.59 -3.86
N GLN A 251 32.85 35.92 -2.82
CA GLN A 251 31.50 36.51 -2.80
C GLN A 251 30.58 36.29 -4.02
N ASP A 252 29.55 35.47 -3.80
CA ASP A 252 28.18 35.69 -4.28
C ASP A 252 27.20 35.30 -3.15
N PRO A 253 26.04 35.97 -2.97
CA PRO A 253 25.09 35.61 -1.94
C PRO A 253 24.38 34.30 -2.33
N ALA A 254 24.75 33.24 -1.64
CA ALA A 254 24.15 31.92 -1.77
C ALA A 254 22.64 31.94 -1.49
N THR A 255 21.84 31.46 -2.44
CA THR A 255 20.56 30.83 -2.14
C THR A 255 20.84 29.55 -1.35
N GLY A 256 20.95 29.68 -0.03
CA GLY A 256 21.15 28.56 0.87
C GLY A 256 19.90 27.70 0.93
N ALA A 257 19.83 26.67 0.08
CA ALA A 257 18.99 25.51 0.35
C ALA A 257 19.57 24.85 1.60
N SER A 258 19.00 25.19 2.76
CA SER A 258 19.32 24.54 4.03
C SER A 258 19.05 23.04 3.85
N SER A 259 20.12 22.26 3.76
CA SER A 259 20.09 20.81 3.62
C SER A 259 19.72 20.20 4.97
N THR A 260 18.46 20.38 5.38
CA THR A 260 17.97 19.92 6.67
C THR A 260 17.70 18.43 6.63
N ASP A 261 17.96 17.76 7.75
CA ASP A 261 17.60 16.36 7.95
C ASP A 261 16.11 16.12 7.67
N ILE A 262 15.80 14.99 7.03
CA ILE A 262 14.44 14.49 6.90
C ILE A 262 14.17 13.64 8.14
N LYS A 263 13.16 14.02 8.93
CA LYS A 263 12.76 13.30 10.14
C LYS A 263 11.43 12.60 9.94
N ALA A 264 11.31 11.39 10.46
CA ALA A 264 10.10 10.60 10.43
C ALA A 264 9.92 9.80 11.72
N ARG A 265 8.67 9.50 12.04
CA ARG A 265 8.30 8.48 13.04
C ARG A 265 7.52 7.38 12.34
N ILE A 266 7.92 6.14 12.61
CA ILE A 266 7.23 4.94 12.14
C ILE A 266 6.71 4.20 13.35
N SER A 267 5.42 3.88 13.38
CA SER A 267 4.76 3.13 14.45
C SER A 267 4.22 1.82 13.92
N CYS A 268 4.60 0.71 14.55
CA CYS A 268 4.00 -0.59 14.32
C CYS A 268 2.70 -0.66 15.13
N LEU A 269 1.57 -0.87 14.46
CA LEU A 269 0.24 -0.82 15.08
C LEU A 269 -0.50 -2.14 14.85
N PRO A 270 -1.46 -2.50 15.72
CA PRO A 270 -2.22 -3.72 15.54
C PRO A 270 -3.09 -3.72 14.28
N CYS A 271 -3.34 -4.91 13.74
CA CYS A 271 -4.45 -5.20 12.84
C CYS A 271 -4.97 -6.63 13.12
N GLN A 272 -6.13 -6.98 12.58
CA GLN A 272 -6.77 -8.29 12.78
C GLN A 272 -6.59 -9.17 11.55
N HIS A 273 -5.50 -9.94 11.51
CA HIS A 273 -5.16 -10.82 10.39
C HIS A 273 -4.41 -12.09 10.83
N THR A 274 -3.73 -12.74 9.90
CA THR A 274 -2.92 -13.94 10.07
C THR A 274 -1.61 -13.78 9.27
N SER A 275 -0.67 -14.69 9.45
CA SER A 275 0.53 -14.75 8.59
C SER A 275 0.84 -16.18 8.20
N ALA A 276 1.35 -16.43 6.99
CA ALA A 276 1.90 -17.72 6.59
C ALA A 276 2.71 -17.60 5.29
N ARG A 277 3.70 -18.47 5.12
CA ARG A 277 4.40 -18.68 3.83
C ARG A 277 4.50 -20.14 3.45
N SER A 278 4.46 -21.04 4.42
CA SER A 278 4.53 -22.48 4.22
C SER A 278 3.42 -23.19 4.99
N ALA A 279 3.29 -24.50 4.79
CA ALA A 279 2.27 -25.29 5.47
C ALA A 279 2.42 -25.35 7.01
N PHE A 280 3.58 -24.94 7.56
CA PHE A 280 3.95 -25.15 8.96
C PHE A 280 4.35 -23.88 9.72
N ASP A 281 4.14 -22.69 9.13
CA ASP A 281 4.55 -21.42 9.73
C ASP A 281 3.38 -20.45 9.96
N ARG A 282 2.15 -20.97 9.99
CA ARG A 282 0.97 -20.14 10.29
C ARG A 282 1.17 -19.41 11.62
N ASN A 283 1.03 -18.10 11.57
CA ASN A 283 1.21 -17.14 12.66
C ASN A 283 2.59 -17.15 13.34
N ALA A 284 3.62 -17.65 12.65
CA ALA A 284 5.00 -17.57 13.16
C ALA A 284 5.59 -16.16 13.08
N THR A 285 4.99 -15.26 12.29
CA THR A 285 5.39 -13.85 12.13
C THR A 285 4.23 -12.93 12.45
N LEU A 286 4.51 -11.72 12.93
CA LEU A 286 3.49 -10.75 13.32
C LEU A 286 2.93 -10.04 12.07
N TRP A 287 1.61 -9.88 12.03
CA TRP A 287 0.90 -9.01 11.08
C TRP A 287 0.65 -7.64 11.72
N CYS A 288 0.79 -6.57 10.96
CA CYS A 288 0.78 -5.20 11.48
C CYS A 288 0.05 -4.24 10.53
N SER A 289 -0.63 -3.25 11.11
CA SER A 289 -0.83 -1.97 10.44
C SER A 289 0.33 -1.02 10.77
N TRP A 290 0.46 0.08 10.06
CA TRP A 290 1.59 1.00 10.22
C TRP A 290 1.13 2.44 10.20
N ALA A 291 1.71 3.28 11.06
CA ALA A 291 1.62 4.73 10.92
C ALA A 291 2.98 5.32 10.58
N VAL A 292 3.00 6.28 9.65
CA VAL A 292 4.21 7.04 9.31
C VAL A 292 3.90 8.52 9.38
N SER A 293 4.69 9.28 10.13
CA SER A 293 4.58 10.73 10.25
C SER A 293 5.87 11.41 9.84
N SER A 294 5.81 12.38 8.93
CA SER A 294 6.98 13.16 8.48
C SER A 294 6.53 14.48 7.85
N GLY A 295 7.34 15.54 8.00
CA GLY A 295 7.04 16.84 7.37
C GLY A 295 5.69 17.45 7.77
N GLY A 296 5.19 17.15 8.98
CA GLY A 296 3.88 17.63 9.46
C GLY A 296 2.68 16.90 8.87
N LYS A 297 2.87 15.80 8.13
CA LYS A 297 1.80 14.95 7.59
C LYS A 297 1.90 13.53 8.13
N SER A 298 0.79 12.81 8.17
CA SER A 298 0.74 11.43 8.64
C SER A 298 -0.13 10.50 7.78
N VAL A 299 0.33 9.26 7.65
CA VAL A 299 -0.34 8.17 6.92
C VAL A 299 -0.55 7.00 7.86
N TRP A 300 -1.74 6.39 7.82
CA TRP A 300 -2.00 5.07 8.39
C TRP A 300 -2.24 4.06 7.27
N PHE A 301 -1.50 2.96 7.29
CA PHE A 301 -1.59 1.85 6.36
C PHE A 301 -2.14 0.63 7.08
N GLY A 302 -3.34 0.17 6.70
CA GLY A 302 -4.05 -0.89 7.39
C GLY A 302 -3.46 -2.29 7.17
N GLY A 303 -2.67 -2.49 6.10
CA GLY A 303 -2.35 -3.82 5.60
C GLY A 303 -3.62 -4.60 5.26
N ASP A 304 -3.55 -5.91 5.40
CA ASP A 304 -4.75 -6.73 5.49
C ASP A 304 -5.32 -6.74 6.89
N THR A 305 -6.63 -6.62 6.99
CA THR A 305 -7.31 -6.73 8.27
C THR A 305 -8.79 -7.01 8.13
N GLY A 306 -9.33 -7.78 9.06
CA GLY A 306 -10.74 -7.84 9.38
C GLY A 306 -11.17 -6.74 10.34
N TYR A 307 -12.48 -6.57 10.49
CA TYR A 307 -13.09 -5.71 11.51
C TYR A 307 -13.90 -6.51 12.52
N ARG A 308 -14.60 -7.57 12.07
CA ARG A 308 -15.50 -8.41 12.87
C ARG A 308 -15.67 -9.79 12.25
N ALA A 309 -15.95 -10.79 13.08
CA ALA A 309 -16.34 -12.12 12.61
C ALA A 309 -17.86 -12.17 12.38
N VAL A 310 -18.27 -12.49 11.15
CA VAL A 310 -19.66 -12.59 10.72
C VAL A 310 -20.00 -14.09 10.60
N PRO A 311 -21.14 -14.56 11.14
CA PRO A 311 -21.58 -15.93 10.94
C PRO A 311 -22.10 -16.13 9.50
N GLU A 312 -22.47 -17.36 9.14
CA GLU A 312 -23.20 -17.58 7.90
C GLU A 312 -24.54 -16.85 7.94
N VAL A 313 -24.78 -16.00 6.94
CA VAL A 313 -26.01 -15.21 6.80
C VAL A 313 -26.84 -15.76 5.64
N PRO A 314 -28.18 -15.88 5.79
CA PRO A 314 -29.08 -16.21 4.70
C PRO A 314 -28.88 -15.30 3.49
N ALA A 315 -29.07 -15.84 2.28
CA ALA A 315 -28.92 -15.10 1.04
C ALA A 315 -29.85 -13.86 1.02
N GLY A 316 -29.28 -12.70 0.73
CA GLY A 316 -30.00 -11.42 0.69
C GLY A 316 -30.17 -10.73 2.05
N GLU A 317 -29.72 -11.34 3.16
CA GLU A 317 -29.71 -10.68 4.47
C GLU A 317 -28.47 -9.79 4.63
N ASP A 318 -28.66 -8.55 5.10
CA ASP A 318 -27.57 -7.58 5.34
C ASP A 318 -26.86 -7.92 6.67
N ASP A 319 -25.56 -8.22 6.62
CA ASP A 319 -24.74 -8.53 7.81
C ASP A 319 -24.51 -7.30 8.72
N TYR A 320 -24.89 -6.10 8.28
CA TYR A 320 -24.98 -4.88 9.08
C TYR A 320 -26.41 -4.57 9.58
N GLY A 321 -27.38 -5.45 9.29
CA GLY A 321 -28.75 -5.31 9.77
C GLY A 321 -28.90 -5.46 11.30
N PRO A 322 -30.07 -5.11 11.86
CA PRO A 322 -30.29 -5.08 13.32
C PRO A 322 -29.98 -6.39 14.05
N LYS A 323 -30.18 -7.53 13.39
CA LYS A 323 -29.91 -8.87 13.95
C LYS A 323 -28.42 -9.10 14.27
N TYR A 324 -27.54 -8.43 13.55
CA TYR A 324 -26.08 -8.58 13.65
C TYR A 324 -25.39 -7.37 14.29
N ALA A 325 -26.16 -6.40 14.78
CA ALA A 325 -25.65 -5.14 15.34
C ALA A 325 -24.75 -5.33 16.57
N ASN A 326 -24.90 -6.44 17.30
CA ASN A 326 -24.14 -6.75 18.52
C ASN A 326 -22.91 -7.63 18.26
N LEU A 327 -22.55 -7.92 17.01
CA LEU A 327 -21.31 -8.64 16.73
C LEU A 327 -20.11 -7.81 17.22
N PRO A 328 -19.14 -8.43 17.93
CA PRO A 328 -17.97 -7.70 18.41
C PRO A 328 -17.13 -7.21 17.23
N SER A 329 -16.68 -5.96 17.32
CA SER A 329 -15.69 -5.39 16.43
C SER A 329 -14.31 -5.32 17.09
N CYS A 330 -13.26 -5.26 16.26
CA CYS A 330 -11.89 -5.14 16.72
C CYS A 330 -11.68 -3.77 17.38
N PRO A 331 -11.36 -3.72 18.69
CA PRO A 331 -11.23 -2.44 19.40
C PRO A 331 -9.98 -1.66 18.99
N ALA A 332 -8.98 -2.34 18.42
CA ALA A 332 -7.68 -1.75 18.10
C ALA A 332 -7.76 -0.53 17.18
N PHE A 333 -8.69 -0.49 16.23
CA PHE A 333 -8.81 0.67 15.33
C PHE A 333 -9.23 1.94 16.06
N LYS A 334 -10.15 1.81 17.01
CA LYS A 334 -10.61 2.93 17.83
C LYS A 334 -9.52 3.37 18.80
N GLU A 335 -8.77 2.42 19.36
CA GLU A 335 -7.58 2.71 20.16
C GLU A 335 -6.51 3.46 19.34
N ILE A 336 -6.22 3.00 18.13
CA ILE A 336 -5.31 3.66 17.19
C ILE A 336 -5.77 5.10 16.92
N GLY A 337 -7.04 5.32 16.57
CA GLY A 337 -7.55 6.68 16.32
C GLY A 337 -7.57 7.56 17.57
N ASN A 338 -7.68 6.99 18.77
CA ASN A 338 -7.62 7.73 20.02
C ASN A 338 -6.19 8.08 20.46
N LEU A 339 -5.22 7.19 20.21
CA LEU A 339 -3.86 7.30 20.73
C LEU A 339 -2.84 7.80 19.71
N ARG A 340 -3.15 7.71 18.42
CA ARG A 340 -2.24 8.04 17.31
C ARG A 340 -2.89 8.95 16.26
N GLY A 341 -4.18 8.79 16.03
CA GLY A 341 -4.94 9.66 15.13
C GLY A 341 -5.16 11.08 15.67
N PRO A 342 -5.70 11.99 14.85
CA PRO A 342 -6.12 11.77 13.47
C PRO A 342 -4.95 11.67 12.49
N PHE A 343 -5.15 10.91 11.40
CA PHE A 343 -4.19 10.78 10.30
C PHE A 343 -4.62 11.59 9.08
N ASP A 344 -3.70 12.15 8.30
CA ASP A 344 -4.07 12.87 7.07
C ASP A 344 -4.60 11.91 6.00
N LEU A 345 -3.99 10.74 5.87
CA LEU A 345 -4.37 9.72 4.89
C LEU A 345 -4.43 8.32 5.52
N GLY A 346 -5.53 7.59 5.28
CA GLY A 346 -5.65 6.16 5.48
C GLY A 346 -5.48 5.38 4.17
N LEU A 347 -4.77 4.27 4.20
CA LEU A 347 -4.71 3.29 3.11
C LEU A 347 -5.34 2.00 3.63
N ILE A 348 -6.58 1.73 3.20
CA ILE A 348 -7.49 0.79 3.90
C ILE A 348 -7.99 -0.27 2.93
N PRO A 349 -7.88 -1.58 3.24
CA PRO A 349 -8.28 -2.64 2.32
C PRO A 349 -9.79 -2.62 2.11
N ILE A 350 -10.21 -2.88 0.87
CA ILE A 350 -11.64 -2.96 0.50
C ILE A 350 -12.00 -4.25 -0.24
N GLY A 351 -11.03 -5.09 -0.59
CA GLY A 351 -11.21 -6.34 -1.32
C GLY A 351 -10.82 -7.59 -0.51
N ALA A 352 -11.03 -8.76 -1.10
CA ALA A 352 -10.79 -10.09 -0.56
C ALA A 352 -11.75 -10.55 0.56
N TYR A 353 -13.03 -10.19 0.47
CA TYR A 353 -13.98 -10.36 1.57
C TYR A 353 -15.09 -11.40 1.36
N ASP A 354 -15.25 -11.98 0.16
CA ASP A 354 -16.29 -12.99 -0.08
C ASP A 354 -15.72 -14.43 -0.02
N PRO A 355 -16.37 -15.38 0.67
CA PRO A 355 -17.63 -15.24 1.41
C PRO A 355 -17.41 -14.70 2.82
N ARG A 356 -18.30 -13.82 3.25
CA ARG A 356 -18.21 -13.08 4.53
C ARG A 356 -18.00 -13.97 5.74
N HIS A 357 -18.73 -15.08 5.85
CA HIS A 357 -18.63 -15.98 7.01
C HIS A 357 -17.29 -16.71 7.16
N ILE A 358 -16.47 -16.70 6.11
CA ILE A 358 -15.11 -17.24 6.12
C ILE A 358 -14.10 -16.10 6.22
N MET A 359 -14.27 -15.06 5.40
CA MET A 359 -13.24 -14.04 5.22
C MET A 359 -13.31 -12.91 6.24
N SER A 360 -14.48 -12.58 6.79
CA SER A 360 -14.64 -11.39 7.64
C SER A 360 -13.75 -11.31 8.88
N PRO A 361 -13.36 -12.43 9.55
CA PRO A 361 -12.40 -12.35 10.65
C PRO A 361 -11.06 -11.74 10.24
N MET A 362 -10.67 -11.83 8.96
CA MET A 362 -9.32 -11.47 8.50
C MET A 362 -9.29 -10.46 7.33
N HIS A 363 -10.41 -10.26 6.62
CA HIS A 363 -10.55 -9.23 5.58
C HIS A 363 -11.85 -8.42 5.74
N ALA A 364 -11.68 -7.11 5.80
CA ALA A 364 -12.74 -6.12 5.82
C ALA A 364 -13.44 -6.07 4.45
N ASN A 365 -14.77 -6.10 4.44
CA ASN A 365 -15.52 -5.63 3.28
C ASN A 365 -15.59 -4.08 3.30
N PRO A 366 -16.09 -3.42 2.24
CA PRO A 366 -16.13 -1.96 2.21
C PRO A 366 -16.91 -1.31 3.37
N PHE A 367 -17.94 -1.97 3.92
CA PHE A 367 -18.65 -1.49 5.11
C PHE A 367 -17.79 -1.55 6.38
N ASP A 368 -17.06 -2.66 6.59
CA ASP A 368 -16.04 -2.79 7.64
C ASP A 368 -14.96 -1.70 7.46
N SER A 369 -14.50 -1.48 6.23
CA SER A 369 -13.47 -0.49 5.90
C SER A 369 -13.88 0.93 6.25
N VAL A 370 -15.15 1.30 6.02
CA VAL A 370 -15.67 2.62 6.42
C VAL A 370 -15.74 2.77 7.94
N ASN A 371 -16.02 1.69 8.69
CA ASN A 371 -15.93 1.72 10.15
C ASN A 371 -14.47 1.88 10.61
N ILE A 372 -13.52 1.16 10.01
CA ILE A 372 -12.09 1.32 10.27
C ILE A 372 -11.63 2.76 9.99
N PHE A 373 -12.05 3.35 8.86
CA PHE A 373 -11.78 4.75 8.50
C PHE A 373 -12.21 5.72 9.61
N VAL A 374 -13.43 5.56 10.13
CA VAL A 374 -13.96 6.38 11.22
C VAL A 374 -13.21 6.15 12.53
N ASP A 375 -13.01 4.88 12.91
CA ASP A 375 -12.40 4.50 14.19
C ASP A 375 -10.93 4.94 14.27
N THR A 376 -10.19 4.88 13.16
CA THR A 376 -8.80 5.37 13.05
C THR A 376 -8.70 6.88 12.91
N LYS A 377 -9.81 7.59 12.70
CA LYS A 377 -9.89 9.05 12.52
C LYS A 377 -9.02 9.55 11.37
N CYS A 378 -8.91 8.80 10.28
CA CYS A 378 -8.31 9.30 9.06
C CYS A 378 -9.15 10.46 8.50
N LYS A 379 -8.51 11.53 8.03
CA LYS A 379 -9.20 12.69 7.41
C LYS A 379 -9.64 12.36 5.98
N LYS A 380 -8.79 11.65 5.24
CA LYS A 380 -9.02 11.10 3.91
C LYS A 380 -8.55 9.65 3.88
N ALA A 381 -9.07 8.85 2.95
CA ALA A 381 -8.58 7.49 2.74
C ALA A 381 -8.63 7.08 1.27
N MET A 382 -7.77 6.13 0.93
CA MET A 382 -7.76 5.44 -0.36
C MET A 382 -7.92 3.94 -0.18
N GLY A 383 -8.76 3.32 -1.00
CA GLY A 383 -8.96 1.87 -1.02
C GLY A 383 -7.76 1.12 -1.58
N ILE A 384 -7.36 0.05 -0.88
CA ILE A 384 -6.31 -0.89 -1.30
C ILE A 384 -6.83 -2.33 -1.38
N HIS A 385 -5.95 -3.28 -1.73
CA HIS A 385 -6.19 -4.73 -1.69
C HIS A 385 -7.22 -5.25 -2.71
N TRP A 386 -7.58 -4.44 -3.71
CA TRP A 386 -8.55 -4.79 -4.75
C TRP A 386 -7.98 -4.55 -6.16
N GLY A 387 -8.70 -5.01 -7.19
CA GLY A 387 -8.44 -4.58 -8.56
C GLY A 387 -7.15 -5.09 -9.19
N THR A 388 -6.49 -6.09 -8.59
CA THR A 388 -5.18 -6.60 -9.07
C THR A 388 -5.14 -8.12 -9.19
N TRP A 389 -5.42 -8.84 -8.11
CA TRP A 389 -5.56 -10.30 -8.10
C TRP A 389 -6.98 -10.70 -7.72
N VAL A 390 -7.42 -11.85 -8.24
CA VAL A 390 -8.61 -12.54 -7.74
C VAL A 390 -8.17 -13.46 -6.61
N LEU A 391 -8.41 -13.05 -5.37
CA LEU A 391 -8.06 -13.82 -4.17
C LEU A 391 -9.27 -14.57 -3.57
N THR A 392 -10.47 -14.14 -3.95
CA THR A 392 -11.77 -14.53 -3.39
C THR A 392 -12.84 -14.45 -4.48
N THR A 393 -14.12 -14.54 -4.09
CA THR A 393 -15.24 -14.75 -5.03
C THR A 393 -16.09 -13.52 -5.34
N GLU A 394 -15.81 -12.35 -4.76
CA GLU A 394 -16.52 -11.11 -5.13
C GLU A 394 -16.17 -10.64 -6.55
N ASP A 395 -17.12 -9.97 -7.21
CA ASP A 395 -16.86 -9.35 -8.51
C ASP A 395 -15.75 -8.30 -8.39
N VAL A 396 -14.85 -8.26 -9.37
CA VAL A 396 -13.65 -7.42 -9.31
C VAL A 396 -13.92 -5.92 -9.28
N LEU A 397 -15.12 -5.47 -9.69
CA LEU A 397 -15.56 -4.08 -9.66
C LEU A 397 -16.60 -3.78 -8.56
N GLU A 398 -17.00 -4.78 -7.77
CA GLU A 398 -17.91 -4.60 -6.64
C GLU A 398 -17.33 -3.74 -5.50
N PRO A 399 -16.04 -3.86 -5.10
CA PRO A 399 -15.52 -3.13 -3.94
C PRO A 399 -15.73 -1.60 -3.97
N PRO A 400 -15.44 -0.88 -5.08
CA PRO A 400 -15.74 0.56 -5.16
C PRO A 400 -17.22 0.91 -5.09
N VAL A 401 -18.10 0.04 -5.61
CA VAL A 401 -19.56 0.27 -5.58
C VAL A 401 -20.06 0.17 -4.14
N LEU A 402 -19.67 -0.89 -3.43
CA LEU A 402 -20.03 -1.08 -2.03
C LEU A 402 -19.37 -0.05 -1.12
N LEU A 403 -18.17 0.45 -1.45
CA LEU A 403 -17.55 1.55 -0.71
C LEU A 403 -18.41 2.81 -0.73
N ARG A 404 -18.91 3.22 -1.90
CA ARG A 404 -19.81 4.38 -2.02
C ARG A 404 -21.11 4.16 -1.24
N GLU A 405 -21.68 2.95 -1.32
CA GLU A 405 -22.86 2.59 -0.52
C GLU A 405 -22.58 2.67 0.98
N ALA A 406 -21.45 2.14 1.44
CA ALA A 406 -21.03 2.15 2.83
C ALA A 406 -20.85 3.59 3.35
N MET A 407 -20.19 4.46 2.56
CA MET A 407 -20.04 5.88 2.87
C MET A 407 -21.41 6.56 3.01
N ARG A 408 -22.33 6.34 2.06
CA ARG A 408 -23.70 6.85 2.13
C ARG A 408 -24.43 6.36 3.38
N LYS A 409 -24.41 5.05 3.67
CA LYS A 409 -25.07 4.47 4.85
C LYS A 409 -24.50 5.02 6.16
N LYS A 410 -23.22 5.39 6.19
CA LYS A 410 -22.56 6.01 7.35
C LYS A 410 -22.84 7.51 7.47
N GLY A 411 -23.49 8.13 6.48
CA GLY A 411 -23.75 9.57 6.43
C GLY A 411 -22.52 10.40 6.07
N LEU A 412 -21.59 9.80 5.32
CA LEU A 412 -20.38 10.45 4.81
C LEU A 412 -20.49 10.71 3.30
N GLU A 413 -19.71 11.66 2.79
CA GLU A 413 -19.65 11.95 1.35
C GLU A 413 -19.23 10.71 0.56
N GLU A 414 -20.00 10.35 -0.47
CA GLU A 414 -19.78 9.12 -1.26
C GLU A 414 -18.45 9.14 -2.03
N THR A 415 -17.88 10.32 -2.30
CA THR A 415 -16.63 10.49 -3.06
C THR A 415 -15.75 11.57 -2.46
N GLY A 416 -14.45 11.51 -2.75
CA GLY A 416 -13.48 12.53 -2.31
C GLY A 416 -13.12 12.50 -0.83
N VAL A 417 -13.67 11.61 -0.01
CA VAL A 417 -13.30 11.42 1.41
C VAL A 417 -12.57 10.09 1.61
N PHE A 418 -13.26 8.96 1.44
CA PHE A 418 -12.66 7.63 1.32
C PHE A 418 -12.99 7.10 -0.08
N ASP A 419 -11.98 7.09 -0.95
CA ASP A 419 -12.17 6.93 -2.38
C ASP A 419 -11.23 5.87 -2.99
N VAL A 420 -11.37 5.63 -4.28
CA VAL A 420 -10.47 4.78 -5.08
C VAL A 420 -9.92 5.58 -6.27
N CYS A 421 -8.84 5.10 -6.88
CA CYS A 421 -8.21 5.72 -8.04
C CYS A 421 -7.80 4.66 -9.07
N ASP A 422 -7.34 5.08 -10.26
CA ASP A 422 -6.73 4.18 -11.25
C ASP A 422 -5.38 3.64 -10.73
N ILE A 423 -4.94 2.47 -11.21
CA ILE A 423 -3.59 1.96 -10.90
C ILE A 423 -2.58 2.85 -11.63
N GLY A 424 -1.61 3.37 -10.88
CA GLY A 424 -0.61 4.34 -11.31
C GLY A 424 -1.04 5.80 -11.10
N GLU A 425 -2.27 6.06 -10.68
CA GLU A 425 -2.73 7.42 -10.37
C GLU A 425 -2.11 7.94 -9.06
N SER A 426 -1.71 9.22 -9.08
CA SER A 426 -1.24 9.95 -7.90
C SER A 426 -2.31 10.94 -7.42
N ARG A 427 -2.54 11.01 -6.10
CA ARG A 427 -3.43 11.99 -5.46
C ARG A 427 -2.70 12.76 -4.37
N GLU A 428 -3.14 13.99 -4.12
CA GLU A 428 -2.58 14.89 -3.11
C GLU A 428 -3.53 15.12 -1.92
N PHE A 429 -2.97 15.28 -0.72
CA PHE A 429 -3.67 15.32 0.58
C PHE A 429 -3.09 16.35 1.56
#